data_AF-A0A2T2SPC5-F1
#
_entry.id   AF-A0A2T2SPC5-F1
#
_cell.length_a   1.000
_cell.length_b   1.000
_cell.length_c   1.000
_cell.angle_alpha   90.00
_cell.angle_beta   90.00
_cell.angle_gamma   90.00
#
_symmetry.space_group_name_H-M   'P 1'
#
loop_
_entity.id
_entity.type
_entity.pdbx_description
1 polymer ?
#
loop_
_entity_poly.entity_id
_entity_poly.type
_entity_poly.pdbx_seq_one_letter_code
_entity_poly.pdbx_strand_id
1 'polypeptide(L)'
;MTTEAEARTLAEMLVAIGAEHDTPVVAMMTNMDVPLGRAVGNWPEVREAIACLRGEHAEAPLMQIVRGLAGEMIALGGAAESPEAGRETARAALESGDALERFRRLVEAQGGNPAVIDDPDTRPDSTPVATVTAPAGVDGYVVDLDARSIGQAAVELGAGRQKKEDTVDLVAGLTELKKPGDAVEDGDVLARLHASESPDLDAARTAVLDAYSFSDTPPASSAALKARYTPDGWS
;
A
#
# COMPACT_ATOMS: atom_id res chain seq x y z
N MET A 1 -15.17 4.04 -5.83
CA MET A 1 -16.08 3.34 -6.75
C MET A 1 -16.25 1.93 -6.23
N THR A 2 -17.46 1.38 -6.23
CA THR A 2 -17.74 0.06 -5.63
C THR A 2 -17.92 -1.04 -6.67
N THR A 3 -18.06 -0.67 -7.95
CA THR A 3 -18.14 -1.62 -9.06
C THR A 3 -17.07 -1.35 -10.11
N GLU A 4 -16.70 -2.39 -10.87
CA GLU A 4 -15.75 -2.25 -11.97
C GLU A 4 -16.23 -1.28 -13.04
N ALA A 5 -17.53 -1.31 -13.37
CA ALA A 5 -18.13 -0.42 -14.38
C ALA A 5 -18.01 1.06 -13.99
N GLU A 6 -18.25 1.39 -12.72
CA GLU A 6 -18.06 2.74 -12.18
C GLU A 6 -16.58 3.16 -12.23
N ALA A 7 -15.66 2.26 -11.89
CA ALA A 7 -14.22 2.52 -11.95
C ALA A 7 -13.75 2.77 -13.40
N ARG A 8 -14.25 2.01 -14.37
CA ARG A 8 -13.99 2.22 -15.81
C ARG A 8 -14.52 3.57 -16.28
N THR A 9 -15.77 3.90 -15.94
CA THR A 9 -16.38 5.18 -16.29
C THR A 9 -15.54 6.35 -15.73
N LEU A 10 -15.07 6.25 -14.48
CA LEU A 10 -14.20 7.25 -13.88
C LEU A 10 -12.87 7.39 -14.62
N ALA A 11 -12.20 6.27 -14.95
CA ALA A 11 -10.95 6.29 -15.69
C ALA A 11 -11.10 6.95 -17.08
N GLU A 12 -12.17 6.60 -17.80
CA GLU A 12 -12.50 7.17 -19.11
C GLU A 12 -12.72 8.68 -19.04
N MET A 13 -13.51 9.15 -18.06
CA MET A 13 -13.75 10.56 -17.83
C MET A 13 -12.46 11.33 -17.51
N LEU A 14 -11.59 10.79 -16.64
CA LEU A 14 -10.34 11.46 -16.26
C LEU A 14 -9.39 11.62 -17.45
N VAL A 15 -9.28 10.60 -18.31
CA VAL A 15 -8.46 10.68 -19.53
C VAL A 15 -9.07 11.67 -20.53
N ALA A 16 -10.39 11.67 -20.70
CA ALA A 16 -11.07 12.62 -21.59
C ALA A 16 -10.86 14.08 -21.15
N ILE A 17 -11.02 14.37 -19.85
CA ILE A 17 -10.77 15.71 -19.29
C ILE A 17 -9.31 16.13 -19.50
N GLY A 18 -8.35 15.22 -19.31
CA GLY A 18 -6.94 15.50 -19.57
C GLY A 18 -6.70 15.93 -21.02
N ALA A 19 -7.28 15.20 -21.98
CA ALA A 19 -7.19 15.51 -23.40
C ALA A 19 -7.80 16.87 -23.77
N GLU A 20 -8.93 17.25 -23.14
CA GLU A 20 -9.55 18.58 -23.34
C GLU A 20 -8.69 19.74 -22.82
N HIS A 21 -7.73 19.45 -21.94
CA HIS A 21 -6.84 20.43 -21.32
C HIS A 21 -5.36 20.24 -21.72
N ASP A 22 -5.10 19.63 -22.87
CA ASP A 22 -3.75 19.41 -23.42
C ASP A 22 -2.78 18.73 -22.42
N THR A 23 -3.33 17.93 -21.51
CA THR A 23 -2.57 17.21 -20.48
C THR A 23 -2.62 15.72 -20.80
N PRO A 24 -1.48 15.10 -21.18
CA PRO A 24 -1.45 13.67 -21.42
C PRO A 24 -1.81 12.88 -20.15
N VAL A 25 -2.86 12.07 -20.22
CA VAL A 25 -3.33 11.26 -19.09
C VAL A 25 -3.47 9.81 -19.52
N VAL A 26 -2.99 8.91 -18.67
CA VAL A 26 -3.23 7.46 -18.73
C VAL A 26 -3.84 7.05 -17.40
N ALA A 27 -4.84 6.18 -17.43
CA ALA A 27 -5.43 5.62 -16.23
C ALA A 27 -5.06 4.14 -16.08
N MET A 28 -4.75 3.73 -14.85
CA MET A 28 -4.50 2.33 -14.50
C MET A 28 -5.56 1.87 -13.51
N MET A 29 -6.20 0.74 -13.81
CA MET A 29 -7.10 0.06 -12.88
C MET A 29 -6.29 -0.90 -12.02
N THR A 30 -6.35 -0.70 -10.70
CA THR A 30 -5.65 -1.52 -9.71
C THR A 30 -6.62 -2.21 -8.78
N ASN A 31 -6.23 -3.36 -8.22
CA ASN A 31 -7.02 -4.03 -7.19
C ASN A 31 -6.85 -3.30 -5.84
N MET A 32 -7.98 -3.03 -5.17
CA MET A 32 -8.06 -2.40 -3.84
C MET A 32 -8.92 -3.21 -2.86
N ASP A 33 -9.29 -4.44 -3.20
CA ASP A 33 -10.09 -5.33 -2.33
C ASP A 33 -9.32 -5.69 -1.05
N VAL A 34 -7.98 -5.75 -1.17
CA VAL A 34 -7.03 -5.99 -0.08
C VAL A 34 -6.09 -4.79 0.06
N PRO A 35 -5.55 -4.50 1.27
CA PRO A 35 -4.51 -3.48 1.42
C PRO A 35 -3.37 -3.74 0.43
N LEU A 36 -2.86 -2.72 -0.26
CA LEU A 36 -1.89 -2.96 -1.33
C LEU A 36 -0.54 -3.47 -0.80
N GLY A 37 -0.08 -2.86 0.28
CA GLY A 37 1.11 -3.27 1.02
C GLY A 37 0.82 -4.25 2.16
N ARG A 38 1.81 -4.40 3.03
CA ARG A 38 1.74 -5.09 4.33
C ARG A 38 1.69 -4.11 5.50
N ALA A 39 1.67 -2.79 5.24
CA ALA A 39 1.43 -1.74 6.21
C ALA A 39 0.18 -0.91 5.86
N VAL A 40 -0.51 -0.40 6.88
CA VAL A 40 -1.62 0.56 6.77
C VAL A 40 -1.49 1.58 7.88
N GLY A 41 -1.51 2.88 7.56
CA GLY A 41 -1.42 3.96 8.54
C GLY A 41 -0.61 5.14 8.02
N ASN A 42 0.16 5.78 8.89
CA ASN A 42 1.02 6.90 8.50
C ASN A 42 2.50 6.47 8.51
N TRP A 43 3.14 6.48 9.69
CA TRP A 43 4.52 6.01 9.80
C TRP A 43 4.74 4.56 9.36
N PRO A 44 3.85 3.60 9.67
CA PRO A 44 3.92 2.25 9.10
C PRO A 44 4.12 2.22 7.58
N GLU A 45 3.42 3.06 6.83
CA GLU A 45 3.52 3.14 5.38
C GLU A 45 4.80 3.85 4.92
N VAL A 46 5.26 4.88 5.64
CA VAL A 46 6.57 5.51 5.37
C VAL A 46 7.70 4.50 5.53
N ARG A 47 7.64 3.66 6.58
CA ARG A 47 8.63 2.60 6.81
C ARG A 47 8.60 1.56 5.68
N GLU A 48 7.42 1.13 5.25
CA GLU A 48 7.28 0.21 4.11
C GLU A 48 7.79 0.84 2.81
N ALA A 49 7.54 2.13 2.57
CA ALA A 49 8.06 2.85 1.42
C ALA A 49 9.60 2.92 1.42
N ILE A 50 10.23 3.15 2.58
CA ILE A 50 11.69 3.11 2.72
C ILE A 50 12.22 1.71 2.39
N ALA A 51 11.60 0.65 2.92
CA ALA A 51 11.96 -0.73 2.60
C ALA A 51 11.88 -1.00 1.09
N CYS A 52 10.77 -0.59 0.46
CA CYS A 52 10.57 -0.69 -0.99
C CYS A 52 11.66 0.03 -1.80
N LEU A 53 12.04 1.24 -1.39
CA LEU A 53 13.08 2.03 -2.03
C LEU A 53 14.49 1.45 -1.83
N ARG A 54 14.71 0.69 -0.76
CA ARG A 54 15.93 -0.11 -0.53
C ARG A 54 15.98 -1.39 -1.37
N GLY A 55 14.93 -1.68 -2.15
CA GLY A 55 14.80 -2.91 -2.92
C GLY A 55 14.27 -4.09 -2.11
N GLU A 56 13.90 -3.88 -0.85
CA GLU A 56 13.15 -4.87 -0.08
C GLU A 56 11.75 -4.98 -0.72
N HIS A 57 11.21 -6.18 -0.85
CA HIS A 57 9.89 -6.40 -1.48
C HIS A 57 9.78 -6.06 -2.98
N ALA A 58 10.88 -6.13 -3.75
CA ALA A 58 10.88 -5.82 -5.19
C ALA A 58 9.79 -6.56 -6.02
N GLU A 59 9.40 -7.77 -5.61
CA GLU A 59 8.39 -8.60 -6.28
C GLU A 59 6.96 -8.40 -5.75
N ALA A 60 6.77 -7.58 -4.71
CA ALA A 60 5.46 -7.37 -4.11
C ALA A 60 4.46 -6.69 -5.08
N PRO A 61 3.16 -6.98 -4.97
CA PRO A 61 2.09 -6.31 -5.72
C PRO A 61 2.20 -4.77 -5.74
N LEU A 62 2.53 -4.17 -4.59
CA LEU A 62 2.79 -2.74 -4.46
C LEU A 62 3.83 -2.26 -5.48
N MET A 63 4.97 -2.94 -5.58
CA MET A 63 6.07 -2.55 -6.45
C MET A 63 5.77 -2.79 -7.93
N GLN A 64 4.90 -3.73 -8.26
CA GLN A 64 4.39 -3.89 -9.62
C GLN A 64 3.58 -2.67 -10.06
N ILE A 65 2.71 -2.14 -9.18
CA ILE A 65 1.93 -0.92 -9.44
C ILE A 65 2.84 0.31 -9.50
N VAL A 66 3.78 0.46 -8.55
CA VAL A 66 4.73 1.59 -8.52
C VAL A 66 5.53 1.66 -9.81
N ARG A 67 6.11 0.54 -10.27
CA ARG A 67 6.83 0.51 -11.55
C ARG A 67 5.90 0.77 -12.72
N GLY A 68 4.70 0.19 -12.72
CA GLY A 68 3.67 0.41 -13.74
C GLY A 68 3.36 1.90 -13.95
N LEU A 69 3.00 2.59 -12.87
CA LEU A 69 2.70 4.03 -12.86
C LEU A 69 3.92 4.88 -13.23
N ALA A 70 5.09 4.60 -12.64
CA ALA A 70 6.31 5.33 -12.95
C ALA A 70 6.68 5.21 -14.43
N GLY A 71 6.50 4.03 -15.03
CA GLY A 71 6.75 3.82 -16.45
C GLY A 71 5.88 4.68 -17.35
N GLU A 72 4.58 4.77 -17.06
CA GLU A 72 3.68 5.70 -17.78
C GLU A 72 4.14 7.15 -17.60
N MET A 73 4.45 7.58 -16.37
CA MET A 73 4.86 8.95 -16.09
C MET A 73 6.17 9.34 -16.80
N ILE A 74 7.16 8.46 -16.81
CA ILE A 74 8.45 8.69 -17.48
C ILE A 74 8.26 8.80 -19.00
N ALA A 75 7.43 7.93 -19.58
CA ALA A 75 7.11 7.96 -21.00
C ALA A 75 6.30 9.21 -21.40
N LEU A 76 5.25 9.53 -20.65
CA LEU A 76 4.44 10.75 -20.87
C LEU A 76 5.26 12.03 -20.72
N GLY A 77 6.26 12.02 -19.83
CA GLY A 77 7.23 13.11 -19.66
C GLY A 77 8.29 13.20 -20.75
N GLY A 78 8.30 12.29 -21.73
CA GLY A 78 9.27 12.26 -22.83
C GLY A 78 10.67 11.76 -22.45
N ALA A 79 10.83 11.18 -21.26
CA ALA A 79 12.10 10.65 -20.77
C ALA A 79 12.31 9.16 -21.12
N ALA A 80 11.30 8.50 -21.71
CA ALA A 80 11.39 7.17 -22.29
C ALA A 80 10.52 7.06 -23.55
N GLU A 81 10.91 6.17 -24.46
CA GLU A 81 10.20 5.96 -25.74
C GLU A 81 8.88 5.19 -25.59
N SER A 82 8.73 4.43 -24.50
CA SER A 82 7.51 3.68 -24.19
C SER A 82 7.34 3.48 -22.67
N PRO A 83 6.13 3.12 -22.20
CA PRO A 83 5.91 2.77 -20.80
C PRO A 83 6.81 1.63 -20.30
N GLU A 84 7.12 0.64 -21.16
CA GLU A 84 8.03 -0.47 -20.83
C GLU A 84 9.46 0.02 -20.61
N ALA A 85 9.97 0.90 -21.48
CA ALA A 85 11.28 1.52 -21.29
C ALA A 85 11.31 2.40 -20.03
N GLY A 86 10.20 3.08 -19.72
CA GLY A 86 10.02 3.81 -18.47
C GLY A 86 10.05 2.90 -17.24
N ARG A 87 9.40 1.73 -17.28
CA ARG A 87 9.44 0.73 -16.19
C ARG A 87 10.85 0.23 -15.93
N GLU A 88 11.62 -0.05 -16.98
CA GLU A 88 13.03 -0.44 -16.85
C GLU A 88 13.89 0.67 -16.26
N THR A 89 13.61 1.92 -16.62
CA THR A 89 14.28 3.10 -16.03
C THR A 89 13.98 3.20 -14.54
N ALA A 90 12.71 3.03 -14.14
CA ALA A 90 12.30 3.03 -12.73
C ALA A 90 12.93 1.86 -11.95
N ARG A 91 13.00 0.65 -12.56
CA ARG A 91 13.66 -0.52 -11.97
C ARG A 91 15.15 -0.25 -11.74
N ALA A 92 15.85 0.28 -12.74
CA ALA A 92 17.27 0.61 -12.63
C ALA A 92 17.55 1.65 -11.52
N ALA A 93 16.68 2.66 -11.37
CA ALA A 93 16.81 3.68 -10.31
C ALA A 93 16.59 3.12 -8.89
N LEU A 94 15.76 2.08 -8.75
CA LEU A 94 15.61 1.36 -7.47
C LEU A 94 16.86 0.52 -7.17
N GLU A 95 17.35 -0.24 -8.15
CA GLU A 95 18.50 -1.13 -8.00
C GLU A 95 19.82 -0.39 -7.75
N SER A 96 19.99 0.80 -8.35
CA SER A 96 21.17 1.63 -8.11
C SER A 96 21.16 2.34 -6.75
N GLY A 97 19.99 2.41 -6.08
CA GLY A 97 19.77 3.22 -4.88
C GLY A 97 19.51 4.70 -5.16
N ASP A 98 19.46 5.12 -6.43
CA ASP A 98 19.19 6.51 -6.80
C ASP A 98 17.81 6.98 -6.31
N ALA A 99 16.80 6.10 -6.36
CA ALA A 99 15.45 6.40 -5.89
C ALA A 99 15.42 6.72 -4.38
N LEU A 100 16.13 5.94 -3.57
CA LEU A 100 16.25 6.15 -2.13
C LEU A 100 16.98 7.46 -1.80
N GLU A 101 18.06 7.74 -2.54
CA GLU A 101 18.81 9.00 -2.38
C GLU A 101 17.98 10.22 -2.79
N ARG A 102 17.14 10.10 -3.84
CA ARG A 102 16.19 11.16 -4.21
C ARG A 102 15.14 11.38 -3.12
N PHE A 103 14.64 10.30 -2.52
CA PHE A 103 13.72 10.40 -1.37
C PHE A 103 14.38 11.09 -0.18
N ARG A 104 15.65 10.78 0.12
CA ARG A 104 16.44 11.48 1.17
C ARG A 104 16.48 12.99 0.93
N ARG A 105 16.84 13.41 -0.28
CA ARG A 105 16.89 14.84 -0.64
C ARG A 105 15.52 15.51 -0.56
N LEU A 106 14.45 14.81 -0.94
CA LEU A 106 13.09 15.32 -0.84
C LEU A 106 12.69 15.59 0.62
N VAL A 107 13.03 14.67 1.53
CA VAL A 107 12.77 14.81 2.97
C VAL A 107 13.55 15.99 3.54
N GLU A 108 14.86 16.09 3.25
CA GLU A 108 15.71 17.19 3.71
C GLU A 108 15.23 18.56 3.20
N ALA A 109 14.87 18.63 1.91
CA ALA A 109 14.42 19.87 1.28
C ALA A 109 13.12 20.42 1.90
N GLN A 110 12.31 19.57 2.54
CA GLN A 110 11.08 19.95 3.24
C GLN A 110 11.28 20.06 4.77
N GLY A 111 12.52 20.01 5.26
CA GLY A 111 12.86 20.16 6.68
C GLY A 111 12.66 18.91 7.53
N GLY A 112 12.49 17.74 6.91
CA GLY A 112 12.43 16.45 7.62
C GLY A 112 13.82 15.97 8.05
N ASN A 113 13.84 14.98 8.95
CA ASN A 113 15.07 14.33 9.39
C ASN A 113 15.42 13.14 8.47
N PRO A 114 16.48 13.21 7.65
CA PRO A 114 16.87 12.12 6.75
C PRO A 114 17.38 10.87 7.48
N ALA A 115 17.82 10.97 8.73
CA ALA A 115 18.39 9.85 9.47
C ALA A 115 17.39 8.69 9.67
N VAL A 116 16.09 8.99 9.67
CA VAL A 116 15.02 7.98 9.75
C VAL A 116 14.96 7.09 8.50
N ILE A 117 15.60 7.50 7.40
CA ILE A 117 15.71 6.70 6.18
C ILE A 117 16.79 5.64 6.34
N ASP A 118 17.78 5.85 7.20
CA ASP A 118 18.85 4.89 7.51
C ASP A 118 18.40 3.91 8.60
N ASP A 119 17.63 4.38 9.58
CA ASP A 119 17.02 3.54 10.61
C ASP A 119 15.60 4.04 10.94
N PRO A 120 14.57 3.51 10.27
CA PRO A 120 13.17 3.89 10.51
C PRO A 120 12.68 3.60 11.93
N ASP A 121 13.30 2.64 12.63
CA ASP A 121 12.88 2.25 13.97
C ASP A 121 13.36 3.24 15.04
N THR A 122 14.22 4.20 14.67
CA THR A 122 14.60 5.33 15.55
C THR A 122 13.47 6.33 15.80
N ARG A 123 12.36 6.25 15.04
CA ARG A 123 11.21 7.09 15.31
C ARG A 123 10.61 6.73 16.67
N PRO A 124 10.40 7.71 17.57
CA PRO A 124 9.72 7.48 18.84
C PRO A 124 8.34 6.84 18.65
N ASP A 125 7.97 5.98 19.60
CA ASP A 125 6.64 5.35 19.69
C ASP A 125 6.25 4.49 18.47
N SER A 126 7.22 4.06 17.67
CA SER A 126 7.00 3.22 16.47
C SER A 126 7.04 1.71 16.72
N THR A 127 7.17 1.30 17.99
CA THR A 127 7.14 -0.12 18.35
C THR A 127 5.70 -0.63 18.44
N PRO A 128 5.41 -1.85 17.95
CA PRO A 128 4.09 -2.45 18.10
C PRO A 128 3.64 -2.53 19.56
N VAL A 129 2.38 -2.15 19.81
CA VAL A 129 1.75 -2.20 21.14
C VAL A 129 0.89 -3.46 21.33
N ALA A 130 0.49 -4.12 20.24
CA ALA A 130 -0.29 -5.34 20.25
C ALA A 130 -0.05 -6.18 18.99
N THR A 131 -0.46 -7.44 19.04
CA THR A 131 -0.29 -8.43 17.96
C THR A 131 -1.59 -9.18 17.76
N VAL A 132 -2.14 -9.20 16.56
CA VAL A 132 -3.30 -10.02 16.22
C VAL A 132 -2.80 -11.37 15.75
N THR A 133 -3.34 -12.45 16.33
CA THR A 133 -2.93 -13.83 16.02
C THR A 133 -4.08 -14.62 15.39
N ALA A 134 -3.72 -15.62 14.59
CA ALA A 134 -4.67 -16.55 14.02
C ALA A 134 -5.43 -17.30 15.13
N PRO A 135 -6.74 -17.57 14.96
CA PRO A 135 -7.55 -18.23 15.96
C PRO A 135 -7.23 -19.72 16.06
N ALA A 136 -7.57 -20.30 17.21
CA ALA A 136 -7.36 -21.72 17.47
C ALA A 136 -7.99 -22.62 16.40
N GLY A 137 -7.21 -23.59 15.92
CA GLY A 137 -7.65 -24.57 14.93
C GLY A 137 -7.57 -24.13 13.48
N VAL A 138 -7.03 -22.95 13.17
CA VAL A 138 -6.66 -22.58 11.79
C VAL A 138 -5.41 -23.35 11.36
N ASP A 139 -5.48 -23.97 10.18
CA ASP A 139 -4.36 -24.60 9.48
C ASP A 139 -4.65 -24.52 7.98
N GLY A 140 -3.89 -23.72 7.23
CA GLY A 140 -4.12 -23.51 5.81
C GLY A 140 -3.59 -22.18 5.31
N TYR A 141 -4.45 -21.41 4.64
CA TYR A 141 -4.09 -20.17 3.96
C TYR A 141 -5.05 -19.04 4.31
N VAL A 142 -4.52 -17.81 4.36
CA VAL A 142 -5.35 -16.62 4.26
C VAL A 142 -5.98 -16.60 2.87
N VAL A 143 -7.30 -16.47 2.78
CA VAL A 143 -8.01 -16.40 1.48
C VAL A 143 -8.54 -15.01 1.17
N ASP A 144 -8.81 -14.19 2.19
CA ASP A 144 -9.20 -12.79 2.00
C ASP A 144 -8.73 -11.91 3.17
N LEU A 145 -8.61 -10.62 2.89
CA LEU A 145 -8.32 -9.56 3.85
C LEU A 145 -9.07 -8.28 3.44
N ASP A 146 -10.21 -8.02 4.05
CA ASP A 146 -11.09 -6.90 3.66
C ASP A 146 -10.41 -5.54 3.93
N ALA A 147 -10.03 -4.84 2.85
CA ALA A 147 -9.29 -3.58 2.95
C ALA A 147 -10.07 -2.48 3.68
N ARG A 148 -11.41 -2.48 3.58
CA ARG A 148 -12.24 -1.46 4.21
C ARG A 148 -12.23 -1.62 5.72
N SER A 149 -12.42 -2.83 6.21
CA SER A 149 -12.39 -3.19 7.63
C SER A 149 -11.02 -2.89 8.23
N ILE A 150 -9.93 -3.24 7.52
CA ILE A 150 -8.57 -2.88 7.97
C ILE A 150 -8.36 -1.37 8.02
N GLY A 151 -8.84 -0.63 7.01
CA GLY A 151 -8.77 0.83 7.01
C GLY A 151 -9.56 1.46 8.17
N GLN A 152 -10.74 0.92 8.49
CA GLN A 152 -11.53 1.36 9.64
C GLN A 152 -10.84 1.05 10.96
N ALA A 153 -10.29 -0.16 11.13
CA ALA A 153 -9.51 -0.52 12.31
C ALA A 153 -8.29 0.39 12.50
N ALA A 154 -7.62 0.78 11.41
CA ALA A 154 -6.52 1.75 11.46
C ALA A 154 -6.99 3.13 11.95
N VAL A 155 -8.16 3.61 11.50
CA VAL A 155 -8.75 4.87 11.97
C VAL A 155 -9.10 4.78 13.46
N GLU A 156 -9.65 3.66 13.92
CA GLU A 156 -9.96 3.42 15.34
C GLU A 156 -8.72 3.38 16.22
N LEU A 157 -7.57 2.92 15.69
CA LEU A 157 -6.27 3.02 16.34
C LEU A 157 -5.69 4.44 16.38
N GLY A 158 -6.28 5.40 15.66
CA GLY A 158 -5.84 6.80 15.60
C GLY A 158 -5.11 7.19 14.30
N ALA A 159 -4.96 6.27 13.34
CA ALA A 159 -4.24 6.53 12.09
C ALA A 159 -4.98 7.45 11.11
N GLY A 160 -6.22 7.83 11.43
CA GLY A 160 -7.03 8.73 10.62
C GLY A 160 -7.99 9.54 11.47
N ARG A 161 -8.83 10.29 10.77
CA ARG A 161 -9.78 11.23 11.37
C ARG A 161 -11.19 10.65 11.34
N GLN A 162 -11.93 10.71 12.45
CA GLN A 162 -13.36 10.43 12.44
C GLN A 162 -14.16 11.68 12.04
N LYS A 163 -13.68 12.85 12.47
CA LYS A 163 -14.18 14.19 12.13
C LYS A 163 -13.04 15.03 11.59
N LYS A 164 -13.36 16.04 10.78
CA LYS A 164 -12.36 16.85 10.07
C LYS A 164 -11.34 17.50 11.00
N GLU A 165 -11.76 17.82 12.23
CA GLU A 165 -10.99 18.54 13.24
C GLU A 165 -10.10 17.62 14.09
N ASP A 166 -10.26 16.30 14.00
CA ASP A 166 -9.51 15.36 14.84
C ASP A 166 -8.01 15.39 14.50
N THR A 167 -7.19 15.25 15.54
CA THR A 167 -5.75 15.00 15.40
C THR A 167 -5.53 13.57 14.92
N VAL A 168 -4.43 13.35 14.18
CA VAL A 168 -4.03 12.02 13.70
C VAL A 168 -2.81 11.58 14.48
N ASP A 169 -2.86 10.37 15.00
CA ASP A 169 -1.68 9.69 15.50
C ASP A 169 -0.86 9.20 14.30
N LEU A 170 0.31 9.80 14.11
CA LEU A 170 1.17 9.48 12.98
C LEU A 170 1.95 8.17 13.15
N VAL A 171 2.00 7.57 14.34
CA VAL A 171 2.57 6.23 14.52
C VAL A 171 1.51 5.14 14.49
N ALA A 172 0.24 5.49 14.69
CA ALA A 172 -0.85 4.55 14.66
C ALA A 172 -1.00 3.84 13.29
N GLY A 173 -1.39 2.58 13.35
CA GLY A 173 -1.65 1.75 12.17
C GLY A 173 -1.32 0.27 12.39
N LEU A 174 -1.13 -0.43 11.28
CA LEU A 174 -0.87 -1.86 11.25
C LEU A 174 0.36 -2.16 10.39
N THR A 175 1.12 -3.17 10.79
CA THR A 175 2.26 -3.70 10.01
C THR A 175 2.24 -5.22 9.99
N GLU A 176 3.04 -5.82 9.12
CA GLU A 176 3.17 -7.27 9.00
C GLU A 176 1.84 -7.96 8.70
N LEU A 177 0.97 -7.31 7.92
CA LEU A 177 -0.28 -7.93 7.47
C LEU A 177 0.05 -9.20 6.68
N LYS A 178 -0.44 -10.36 7.15
CA LYS A 178 -0.53 -11.55 6.29
C LYS A 178 -1.47 -11.25 5.13
N LYS A 179 -1.14 -11.76 3.96
CA LYS A 179 -1.85 -11.48 2.70
C LYS A 179 -2.55 -12.75 2.20
N PRO A 180 -3.60 -12.63 1.38
CA PRO A 180 -4.16 -13.79 0.71
C PRO A 180 -3.09 -14.60 -0.03
N GLY A 181 -3.10 -15.92 0.18
CA GLY A 181 -2.07 -16.85 -0.28
C GLY A 181 -0.93 -17.11 0.71
N ASP A 182 -0.76 -16.30 1.75
CA ASP A 182 0.16 -16.62 2.84
C ASP A 182 -0.38 -17.82 3.63
N ALA A 183 0.50 -18.78 3.93
CA ALA A 183 0.19 -19.89 4.83
C ALA A 183 -0.03 -19.38 6.27
N VAL A 184 -0.87 -20.06 7.03
CA VAL A 184 -1.23 -19.68 8.40
C VAL A 184 -1.62 -20.89 9.24
N GLU A 185 -1.07 -20.93 10.45
CA GLU A 185 -1.36 -21.93 11.48
C GLU A 185 -1.91 -21.25 12.75
N ASP A 186 -2.45 -22.04 13.68
CA ASP A 186 -2.91 -21.58 15.00
C ASP A 186 -1.82 -20.75 15.71
N GLY A 187 -2.20 -19.55 16.17
CA GLY A 187 -1.31 -18.66 16.91
C GLY A 187 -0.35 -17.83 16.05
N ASP A 188 -0.30 -18.05 14.73
CA ASP A 188 0.51 -17.24 13.83
C ASP A 188 0.15 -15.75 13.91
N VAL A 189 1.16 -14.89 13.77
CA VAL A 189 0.93 -13.44 13.68
C VAL A 189 0.24 -13.11 12.35
N LEU A 190 -0.93 -12.48 12.44
CA LEU A 190 -1.67 -11.92 11.29
C LEU A 190 -1.33 -10.46 11.05
N ALA A 191 -1.15 -9.69 12.11
CA ALA A 191 -0.86 -8.27 12.05
C ALA A 191 -0.24 -7.78 13.37
N ARG A 192 0.49 -6.68 13.30
CA ARG A 192 0.96 -5.92 14.47
C ARG A 192 0.29 -4.56 14.52
N LEU A 193 -0.20 -4.17 15.69
CA LEU A 193 -0.88 -2.90 15.91
C LEU A 193 0.09 -1.88 16.50
N HIS A 194 0.03 -0.65 16.01
CA HIS A 194 0.79 0.49 16.47
C HIS A 194 -0.17 1.58 16.94
N ALA A 195 0.17 2.25 18.04
CA ALA A 195 -0.50 3.44 18.56
C ALA A 195 0.42 4.11 19.59
N SER A 196 0.43 5.45 19.65
CA SER A 196 1.09 6.23 20.71
C SER A 196 0.15 6.52 21.88
N GLU A 197 -1.16 6.56 21.62
CA GLU A 197 -2.17 6.65 22.66
C GLU A 197 -2.58 5.25 23.15
N SER A 198 -3.45 5.17 24.16
CA SER A 198 -3.96 3.90 24.71
C SER A 198 -5.37 3.60 24.16
N PRO A 199 -5.51 3.09 22.92
CA PRO A 199 -6.81 2.71 22.37
C PRO A 199 -7.35 1.42 23.03
N ASP A 200 -8.60 1.09 22.72
CA ASP A 200 -9.17 -0.22 23.05
C ASP A 200 -8.54 -1.30 22.16
N LEU A 201 -7.46 -1.91 22.64
CA LEU A 201 -6.70 -2.92 21.90
C LEU A 201 -7.48 -4.23 21.70
N ASP A 202 -8.44 -4.55 22.56
CA ASP A 202 -9.26 -5.77 22.42
C ASP A 202 -10.28 -5.59 21.28
N ALA A 203 -10.92 -4.42 21.22
CA ALA A 203 -11.78 -4.05 20.10
C ALA A 203 -10.98 -4.04 18.78
N ALA A 204 -9.80 -3.43 18.76
CA ALA A 204 -8.95 -3.37 17.57
C ALA A 204 -8.48 -4.76 17.11
N ARG A 205 -8.09 -5.66 18.04
CA ARG A 205 -7.74 -7.05 17.71
C ARG A 205 -8.91 -7.78 17.06
N THR A 206 -10.10 -7.60 17.61
CA THR A 206 -11.33 -8.23 17.09
C THR A 206 -11.64 -7.72 15.68
N ALA A 207 -11.67 -6.40 15.50
CA ALA A 207 -11.95 -5.79 14.19
C ALA A 207 -10.96 -6.22 13.10
N VAL A 208 -9.68 -6.33 13.44
CA VAL A 208 -8.65 -6.79 12.50
C VAL A 208 -8.79 -8.28 12.21
N LEU A 209 -9.06 -9.11 13.22
CA LEU A 209 -9.27 -10.54 13.02
C LEU A 209 -10.50 -10.82 12.14
N ASP A 210 -11.59 -10.09 12.37
CA ASP A 210 -12.84 -10.21 11.60
C ASP A 210 -12.68 -9.81 10.12
N ALA A 211 -11.63 -9.06 9.78
CA ALA A 211 -11.30 -8.72 8.40
C ALA A 211 -10.62 -9.87 7.63
N TYR A 212 -10.14 -10.90 8.33
CA TYR A 212 -9.50 -12.07 7.72
C TYR A 212 -10.48 -13.20 7.45
N SER A 213 -10.24 -13.95 6.38
CA SER A 213 -10.83 -15.27 6.18
C SER A 213 -9.78 -16.31 5.80
N PHE A 214 -10.06 -17.57 6.14
CA PHE A 214 -9.12 -18.68 6.05
C PHE A 214 -9.72 -19.88 5.30
N SER A 215 -8.88 -20.68 4.65
CA SER A 215 -9.28 -21.97 4.09
C SER A 215 -8.09 -22.93 3.95
N ASP A 216 -8.37 -24.22 3.85
CA ASP A 216 -7.36 -25.28 3.66
C ASP A 216 -6.63 -25.20 2.30
N THR A 217 -7.17 -24.43 1.35
CA THR A 217 -6.60 -24.26 0.00
C THR A 217 -6.21 -22.81 -0.27
N PRO A 218 -5.13 -22.55 -1.04
CA PRO A 218 -4.77 -21.18 -1.38
C PRO A 218 -5.84 -20.54 -2.28
N PRO A 219 -6.11 -19.23 -2.14
CA PRO A 219 -7.02 -18.53 -3.03
C PRO A 219 -6.45 -18.44 -4.45
N ALA A 220 -7.31 -18.17 -5.43
CA ALA A 220 -6.85 -17.79 -6.75
C ALA A 220 -6.06 -16.48 -6.67
N SER A 221 -4.93 -16.41 -7.38
CA SER A 221 -4.15 -15.17 -7.45
C SER A 221 -4.93 -14.08 -8.20
N SER A 222 -5.04 -12.90 -7.61
CA SER A 222 -5.54 -11.71 -8.28
C SER A 222 -4.39 -10.83 -8.74
N ALA A 223 -4.45 -10.36 -9.98
CA ALA A 223 -3.53 -9.34 -10.47
C ALA A 223 -3.72 -8.02 -9.70
N ALA A 224 -2.60 -7.39 -9.31
CA ALA A 224 -2.59 -6.08 -8.66
C ALA A 224 -2.96 -4.96 -9.65
N LEU A 225 -2.48 -5.10 -10.89
CA LEU A 225 -2.84 -4.27 -12.03
C LEU A 225 -3.82 -5.03 -12.92
N LYS A 226 -5.04 -4.48 -13.09
CA LYS A 226 -6.15 -5.14 -13.81
C LYS A 226 -6.27 -4.70 -15.27
N ALA A 227 -6.13 -3.40 -15.54
CA ALA A 227 -6.29 -2.84 -16.89
C ALA A 227 -5.62 -1.46 -17.00
N ARG A 228 -5.41 -1.01 -18.23
CA ARG A 228 -4.90 0.31 -18.58
C ARG A 228 -5.85 0.97 -19.57
N TYR A 229 -6.05 2.28 -19.44
CA TYR A 229 -6.87 3.07 -20.36
C TYR A 229 -6.09 4.27 -20.90
N THR A 230 -6.12 4.43 -22.21
CA THR A 230 -5.55 5.55 -22.96
C THR A 230 -6.61 6.15 -23.89
N PRO A 231 -6.29 7.25 -24.61
CA PRO A 231 -7.16 7.73 -25.69
C PRO A 231 -7.47 6.69 -26.78
N ASP A 232 -6.65 5.65 -26.92
CA ASP A 232 -6.85 4.54 -27.87
C ASP A 232 -7.74 3.42 -27.32
N GLY A 233 -8.13 3.50 -26.05
CA GLY A 233 -9.02 2.55 -25.39
C GLY A 233 -8.38 1.72 -24.27
N TRP A 234 -9.09 0.65 -23.90
CA TRP A 234 -8.67 -0.29 -22.84
C TRP A 234 -7.66 -1.33 -23.36
N SER A 235 -6.64 -1.61 -22.56
CA SER A 235 -5.63 -2.67 -22.78
C SER A 235 -5.30 -3.39 -21.48
#